data_AF-A0A1W6K1X2-F1
#
_entry.id   AF-A0A1W6K1X2-F1
#
_cell.length_a   1.000
_cell.length_b   1.000
_cell.length_c   1.000
_cell.angle_alpha   90.00
_cell.angle_beta   90.00
_cell.angle_gamma   90.00
#
_symmetry.space_group_name_H-M   'P 1'
#
loop_
_entity.id
_entity.type
_entity.pdbx_description
1 polymer ?
#
loop_
_entity_poly.entity_id
_entity_poly.type
_entity_poly.pdbx_seq_one_letter_code
_entity_poly.pdbx_strand_id
1 'polypeptide(L)'
;MEEKRLSFFKWLGLALLFIGLPSTVAAVLSFSILYYILHDMTLANTLSTIISILGFAVSVIYFNRYLESRGLIAPFMKRKFINILPDSGQPIDEKYIKSFEARLKFAKGEEYIKLLAMLGMMYLQNAVAYDNKDFYLRAKEYLSRAEEAMREKSVSFETKALVDNLRSKIETYKYRFGER
;
A
#
# COMPACT_ATOMS: atom_id res chain seq x y z
N MET A 1 -1.36 0.87 13.82
CA MET A 1 -0.62 2.10 13.53
C MET A 1 -1.61 3.25 13.45
N GLU A 2 -1.42 4.31 14.23
CA GLU A 2 -2.21 5.53 14.08
C GLU A 2 -1.79 6.24 12.80
N GLU A 3 -2.53 5.99 11.72
CA GLU A 3 -2.38 6.73 10.46
C GLU A 3 -2.76 8.20 10.69
N LYS A 4 -1.78 9.11 10.56
CA LYS A 4 -1.97 10.55 10.80
C LYS A 4 -2.55 11.22 9.57
N ARG A 5 -3.76 11.76 9.68
CA ARG A 5 -4.37 12.60 8.64
C ARG A 5 -3.54 13.87 8.45
N LEU A 6 -3.09 14.13 7.24
CA LEU A 6 -2.36 15.36 6.93
C LEU A 6 -3.31 16.56 6.98
N SER A 7 -2.83 17.67 7.54
CA SER A 7 -3.50 18.96 7.33
C SER A 7 -3.38 19.38 5.87
N PHE A 8 -4.34 20.15 5.38
CA PHE A 8 -4.37 20.59 3.98
C PHE A 8 -3.06 21.26 3.55
N PHE A 9 -2.52 22.17 4.37
CA PHE A 9 -1.25 22.85 4.06
C PHE A 9 -0.04 21.91 4.01
N LYS A 10 0.02 20.90 4.88
CA LYS A 10 1.11 19.91 4.84
C LYS A 10 0.99 19.01 3.61
N TRP A 11 -0.22 18.58 3.29
CA TRP A 11 -0.48 17.82 2.08
C TRP A 11 -0.14 18.64 0.82
N LEU A 12 -0.55 19.91 0.77
CA LEU A 12 -0.28 20.82 -0.35
C LEU A 12 1.22 21.05 -0.52
N GLY A 13 1.95 21.27 0.57
CA GLY A 13 3.41 21.41 0.52
C GLY A 13 4.10 20.17 -0.04
N LEU A 14 3.68 18.98 0.39
CA LEU A 14 4.21 17.73 -0.16
C LEU A 14 3.79 17.52 -1.63
N ALA A 15 2.55 17.85 -2.00
CA ALA A 15 2.08 17.76 -3.37
C ALA A 15 2.87 18.71 -4.29
N LEU A 16 3.18 19.94 -3.84
CA LEU A 16 4.04 20.86 -4.57
C LEU A 16 5.45 20.31 -4.72
N LEU A 17 6.01 19.70 -3.68
CA LEU A 17 7.36 19.12 -3.72
C LEU A 17 7.46 17.89 -4.66
N PHE A 18 6.47 16.99 -4.60
CA PHE A 18 6.51 15.72 -5.34
C PHE A 18 5.89 15.79 -6.74
N ILE A 19 4.96 16.72 -6.97
CA ILE A 19 4.22 16.84 -8.23
C ILE A 19 4.54 18.17 -8.89
N GLY A 20 4.33 19.28 -8.19
CA GLY A 20 4.48 20.63 -8.77
C GLY A 20 5.90 20.87 -9.31
N LEU A 21 6.91 20.75 -8.45
CA LEU A 21 8.30 21.01 -8.78
C LEU A 21 8.81 20.11 -9.92
N PRO A 22 8.65 18.78 -9.86
CA PRO A 22 9.09 17.91 -10.95
C PRO A 22 8.35 18.14 -12.26
N SER A 23 7.04 18.41 -12.21
CA SER A 23 6.24 18.66 -13.41
C SER A 23 6.66 19.95 -14.11
N THR A 24 6.89 21.03 -13.35
CA THR A 24 7.35 22.31 -13.89
C THR A 24 8.74 22.17 -14.52
N VAL A 25 9.67 21.51 -13.83
CA VAL A 25 11.02 21.26 -14.36
C VAL A 25 10.97 20.42 -15.64
N ALA A 26 10.18 19.34 -15.65
CA ALA A 26 10.01 18.50 -16.84
C ALA A 26 9.38 19.26 -18.01
N ALA A 27 8.38 20.11 -17.75
CA ALA A 27 7.75 20.94 -18.78
C ALA A 27 8.75 21.92 -19.41
N VAL A 28 9.48 22.69 -18.59
CA VAL A 28 10.45 23.68 -19.07
C VAL A 28 11.59 23.01 -19.84
N LEU A 29 12.16 21.92 -19.31
CA LEU A 29 13.26 21.22 -19.95
C LEU A 29 12.82 20.51 -21.24
N SER A 30 11.69 19.81 -21.22
CA SER A 30 11.19 19.12 -22.42
C SER A 30 10.92 20.11 -23.55
N PHE A 31 10.25 21.24 -23.27
CA PHE A 31 10.00 22.26 -24.27
C PHE A 31 11.30 22.85 -24.82
N SER A 32 12.23 23.23 -23.93
CA SER A 32 13.49 23.87 -24.33
C SER A 32 14.35 22.97 -25.22
N ILE A 33 14.47 21.68 -24.85
CA ILE A 33 15.24 20.70 -25.62
C ILE A 33 14.57 20.43 -26.97
N LEU A 34 13.25 20.21 -26.97
CA LEU A 34 12.51 19.91 -28.19
C LEU A 34 12.51 21.10 -29.15
N TYR A 35 12.34 22.32 -28.65
CA TYR A 35 12.43 23.52 -29.45
C TYR A 35 13.83 23.69 -30.06
N TYR A 36 14.88 23.45 -29.26
CA TYR A 36 16.25 23.51 -29.75
C TYR A 36 16.57 22.46 -30.81
N ILE A 37 16.01 21.26 -30.74
CA ILE A 37 16.28 20.18 -31.73
C ILE A 37 15.41 20.33 -32.97
N LEU A 38 14.13 20.62 -32.80
CA LEU A 38 13.15 20.58 -33.88
C LEU A 38 13.05 21.91 -34.63
N HIS A 39 13.43 23.02 -33.99
CA HIS A 39 13.25 24.38 -34.49
C HIS A 39 11.80 24.72 -34.89
N ASP A 40 10.84 23.91 -34.45
CA ASP A 40 9.40 24.06 -34.69
C ASP A 40 8.69 24.20 -33.34
N MET A 41 8.08 25.36 -33.13
CA MET A 41 7.36 25.69 -31.89
C MET A 41 6.15 24.78 -31.68
N THR A 42 5.43 24.45 -32.76
CA THR A 42 4.19 23.68 -32.72
C THR A 42 4.47 22.23 -32.36
N LEU A 43 5.48 21.63 -33.01
CA LEU A 43 5.88 20.25 -32.77
C LEU A 43 6.51 20.09 -31.38
N ALA A 44 7.37 21.02 -30.97
CA ALA A 44 7.98 21.05 -29.65
C ALA A 44 6.95 21.17 -28.52
N ASN A 45 5.95 22.04 -28.70
CA ASN A 45 4.89 22.22 -27.70
C ASN A 45 4.01 20.96 -27.56
N THR A 46 3.66 20.33 -28.68
CA THR A 46 2.84 19.11 -28.70
C THR A 46 3.56 17.96 -27.98
N LEU A 47 4.83 17.73 -28.31
CA LEU A 47 5.63 16.67 -27.70
C LEU A 47 5.95 16.97 -26.22
N SER A 48 6.26 18.22 -25.88
CA SER A 48 6.50 18.64 -24.50
C SER A 48 5.26 18.41 -23.64
N THR A 49 4.06 18.73 -24.17
CA THR A 49 2.80 18.49 -23.47
C THR A 49 2.61 16.99 -23.16
N ILE A 50 2.90 16.10 -24.12
CA ILE A 50 2.81 14.65 -23.90
C ILE A 50 3.78 14.20 -22.80
N ILE A 51 5.02 14.66 -22.84
CA ILE A 51 6.04 14.33 -21.83
C ILE A 51 5.62 14.85 -20.44
N SER A 52 5.10 16.07 -20.35
CA SER A 52 4.61 16.65 -19.10
C SER A 52 3.43 15.88 -18.51
N ILE A 53 2.48 15.42 -19.33
CA ILE A 53 1.35 14.59 -18.88
C ILE A 53 1.86 13.28 -18.28
N LEU A 54 2.79 12.60 -18.96
CA LEU A 54 3.38 11.36 -18.47
C LEU A 54 4.17 11.58 -17.18
N GLY A 55 4.99 12.63 -17.12
CA GLY A 55 5.75 13.01 -15.93
C GLY A 55 4.84 13.31 -14.73
N PHE A 56 3.75 14.04 -14.96
CA PHE A 56 2.74 14.33 -13.96
C PHE A 56 2.11 13.05 -13.41
N ALA A 57 1.71 12.12 -14.28
CA ALA A 57 1.12 10.85 -13.87
C ALA A 57 2.09 10.03 -13.00
N VAL A 58 3.37 9.93 -13.38
CA VAL A 58 4.40 9.25 -12.60
C VAL A 58 4.60 9.92 -11.24
N SER A 59 4.68 11.25 -11.20
CA SER A 59 4.79 12.01 -9.95
C SER A 59 3.61 11.75 -9.00
N VAL A 60 2.38 11.72 -9.52
CA VAL A 60 1.19 11.40 -8.72
C VAL A 60 1.26 9.98 -8.15
N ILE A 61 1.69 9.00 -8.94
CA ILE A 61 1.87 7.61 -8.49
C ILE A 61 2.90 7.54 -7.37
N TYR A 62 4.05 8.19 -7.53
CA TYR A 62 5.09 8.23 -6.50
C TYR A 62 4.63 8.94 -5.23
N PHE A 63 3.91 10.05 -5.37
CA PHE A 63 3.37 10.80 -4.24
C PHE A 63 2.35 9.96 -3.45
N ASN A 64 1.42 9.28 -4.12
CA ASN A 64 0.46 8.40 -3.46
C ASN A 64 1.15 7.24 -2.73
N ARG A 65 2.16 6.62 -3.36
CA ARG A 65 2.97 5.57 -2.71
C ARG A 65 3.73 6.10 -1.50
N TYR A 66 4.26 7.32 -1.57
CA TYR A 66 4.93 7.95 -0.44
C TYR A 66 3.96 8.11 0.75
N LEU A 67 2.75 8.62 0.49
CA LEU A 67 1.72 8.77 1.53
C LEU A 67 1.36 7.43 2.17
N GLU A 68 1.12 6.39 1.36
CA GLU A 68 0.80 5.04 1.86
C GLU A 68 1.94 4.42 2.68
N SER A 69 3.19 4.57 2.25
CA SER A 69 4.36 4.04 2.96
C SER A 69 4.63 4.71 4.31
N ARG A 70 4.05 5.90 4.53
CA ARG A 70 4.19 6.66 5.77
C ARG A 70 2.90 6.62 6.61
N GLY A 71 1.89 5.84 6.19
CA GLY A 71 0.58 5.82 6.84
C GLY A 71 -0.09 7.19 6.89
N LEU A 72 0.17 8.04 5.89
CA LEU A 72 -0.39 9.39 5.80
C LEU A 72 -1.63 9.37 4.92
N ILE A 73 -2.73 9.94 5.42
CA ILE A 73 -3.99 10.02 4.66
C ILE A 73 -4.15 11.45 4.14
N ALA A 74 -4.37 11.58 2.83
CA ALA A 74 -4.67 12.86 2.22
C ALA A 74 -5.97 13.45 2.82
N PRO A 75 -6.08 14.78 2.96
CA PRO A 75 -7.20 15.42 3.65
C PRO A 75 -8.57 15.11 3.02
N PHE A 76 -8.60 14.76 1.74
CA PHE A 76 -9.80 14.44 0.96
C PHE A 76 -9.99 12.93 0.66
N MET A 77 -9.06 12.06 1.09
CA MET A 77 -9.28 10.62 0.99
C MET A 77 -10.24 10.16 2.11
N LYS A 78 -11.32 9.47 1.73
CA LYS A 78 -12.20 8.80 2.71
C LYS A 78 -11.48 7.59 3.30
N ARG A 79 -11.43 7.53 4.63
CA ARG A 79 -10.84 6.41 5.37
C ARG A 79 -11.70 5.17 5.17
N LYS A 80 -11.24 4.23 4.34
CA LYS A 80 -11.89 2.93 4.19
C LYS A 80 -11.37 2.03 5.32
N PHE A 81 -11.99 2.14 6.49
CA PHE A 81 -11.81 1.14 7.53
C PHE A 81 -12.55 -0.11 7.09
N ILE A 82 -11.81 -1.14 6.72
CA ILE A 82 -12.38 -2.47 6.63
C ILE A 82 -12.18 -3.10 8.01
N ASN A 83 -13.28 -3.53 8.62
CA ASN A 83 -13.20 -4.31 9.85
C ASN A 83 -12.58 -5.66 9.49
N ILE A 84 -11.30 -5.82 9.82
CA ILE A 84 -10.59 -7.08 9.69
C ILE A 84 -11.00 -7.96 10.87
N LEU A 85 -12.12 -8.64 10.71
CA LEU A 85 -12.67 -9.55 11.67
C LEU A 85 -13.04 -10.84 10.93
N PRO A 86 -12.26 -11.92 11.06
CA PRO A 86 -12.53 -13.18 10.37
C PRO A 86 -13.95 -13.70 10.65
N ASP A 87 -14.45 -13.44 11.86
CA ASP A 87 -15.76 -13.86 12.34
C ASP A 87 -16.92 -13.04 11.72
N SER A 88 -16.63 -11.92 11.03
CA SER A 88 -17.68 -11.09 10.43
C SER A 88 -18.38 -11.76 9.26
N GLY A 89 -17.78 -12.78 8.65
CA GLY A 89 -18.28 -13.43 7.44
C GLY A 89 -18.33 -12.51 6.20
N GLN A 90 -17.89 -11.25 6.32
CA GLN A 90 -17.86 -10.31 5.22
C GLN A 90 -16.55 -10.45 4.45
N PRO A 91 -16.57 -10.71 3.15
CA PRO A 91 -15.35 -10.79 2.38
C PRO A 91 -14.74 -9.40 2.15
N ILE A 92 -13.42 -9.39 2.00
CA ILE A 92 -12.62 -8.23 1.64
C ILE A 92 -12.33 -8.28 0.14
N ASP A 93 -12.57 -7.15 -0.54
CA ASP A 93 -12.29 -6.98 -1.96
C ASP A 93 -10.82 -7.31 -2.28
N GLU A 94 -10.60 -8.19 -3.27
CA GLU A 94 -9.28 -8.61 -3.71
C GLU A 94 -8.41 -7.43 -4.17
N LYS A 95 -9.02 -6.38 -4.76
CA LYS A 95 -8.29 -5.16 -5.15
C LYS A 95 -7.65 -4.48 -3.94
N TYR A 96 -8.31 -4.56 -2.78
CA TYR A 96 -7.80 -4.01 -1.53
C TYR A 96 -6.68 -4.88 -0.96
N ILE A 97 -6.81 -6.22 -0.99
CA ILE A 97 -5.73 -7.11 -0.56
C ILE A 97 -4.47 -6.90 -1.41
N LYS A 98 -4.63 -6.79 -2.73
CA LYS A 98 -3.51 -6.54 -3.66
C LYS A 98 -2.77 -5.24 -3.39
N SER A 99 -3.44 -4.19 -2.90
CA SER A 99 -2.75 -2.94 -2.54
C SER A 99 -1.86 -3.14 -1.30
N PHE A 100 -2.30 -3.95 -0.32
CA PHE A 100 -1.48 -4.31 0.84
C PHE A 100 -0.30 -5.20 0.46
N GLU A 101 -0.47 -6.15 -0.48
CA GLU A 101 0.64 -6.95 -1.02
C GLU A 101 1.67 -6.08 -1.75
N ALA A 102 1.21 -5.09 -2.51
CA ALA A 102 2.10 -4.13 -3.15
C ALA A 102 2.88 -3.31 -2.11
N ARG A 103 2.22 -2.86 -1.02
CA ARG A 103 2.87 -2.17 0.10
C ARG A 103 3.91 -3.03 0.81
N LEU A 104 3.64 -4.33 0.95
CA LEU A 104 4.55 -5.28 1.62
C LEU A 104 5.95 -5.30 0.98
N LYS A 105 6.06 -5.12 -0.35
CA LYS A 105 7.35 -5.10 -1.07
C LYS A 105 8.29 -3.98 -0.63
N PHE A 106 7.75 -2.92 -0.05
CA PHE A 106 8.51 -1.74 0.37
C PHE A 106 8.66 -1.64 1.89
N ALA A 107 7.87 -2.41 2.64
CA ALA A 107 7.88 -2.38 4.08
C ALA A 107 9.17 -2.98 4.64
N LYS A 108 9.71 -2.36 5.70
CA LYS A 108 10.94 -2.81 6.37
C LYS A 108 10.74 -2.83 7.87
N GLY A 109 11.59 -3.62 8.54
CA GLY A 109 11.61 -3.69 10.00
C GLY A 109 10.28 -4.19 10.57
N GLU A 110 9.78 -3.48 11.57
CA GLU A 110 8.55 -3.83 12.27
C GLU A 110 7.28 -3.62 11.43
N GLU A 111 7.28 -2.63 10.53
CA GLU A 111 6.14 -2.38 9.64
C GLU A 111 5.88 -3.55 8.70
N TYR A 112 6.95 -4.22 8.24
CA TYR A 112 6.84 -5.44 7.43
C TYR A 112 6.07 -6.53 8.18
N ILE A 113 6.38 -6.75 9.45
CA ILE A 113 5.73 -7.76 10.30
C ILE A 113 4.26 -7.41 10.52
N LYS A 114 3.95 -6.14 10.81
CA LYS A 114 2.56 -5.66 10.95
C LYS A 114 1.74 -5.92 9.68
N LEU A 115 2.31 -5.63 8.51
CA LEU A 115 1.64 -5.84 7.22
C LEU A 115 1.44 -7.33 6.90
N LEU A 116 2.40 -8.20 7.22
CA LEU A 116 2.22 -9.65 7.09
C LEU A 116 1.05 -10.14 7.95
N ALA A 117 0.99 -9.73 9.22
CA ALA A 117 -0.10 -10.10 10.12
C ALA A 117 -1.47 -9.61 9.61
N MET A 118 -1.53 -8.37 9.10
CA MET A 118 -2.75 -7.82 8.50
C MET A 118 -3.19 -8.59 7.25
N LEU A 119 -2.26 -8.87 6.32
CA LEU A 119 -2.55 -9.66 5.13
C LEU A 119 -3.04 -11.07 5.49
N GLY A 120 -2.40 -11.73 6.46
CA GLY A 120 -2.83 -13.02 6.98
C GLY A 120 -4.26 -12.98 7.51
N MET A 121 -4.62 -11.95 8.28
CA MET A 121 -5.98 -11.77 8.79
C MET A 121 -7.00 -11.50 7.67
N MET A 122 -6.64 -10.72 6.65
CA MET A 122 -7.53 -10.46 5.50
C MET A 122 -7.80 -11.73 4.69
N TYR A 123 -6.75 -12.52 4.44
CA TYR A 123 -6.86 -13.80 3.76
C TYR A 123 -7.67 -14.80 4.58
N LEU A 124 -7.48 -14.84 5.90
CA LEU A 124 -8.27 -15.69 6.79
C LEU A 124 -9.75 -15.30 6.79
N GLN A 125 -10.06 -14.00 6.78
CA GLN A 125 -11.44 -13.52 6.66
C GLN A 125 -12.08 -13.94 5.34
N ASN A 126 -11.35 -13.85 4.22
CA ASN A 126 -11.83 -14.35 2.93
C ASN A 126 -11.97 -15.88 2.90
N ALA A 127 -11.09 -16.61 3.59
CA ALA A 127 -11.23 -18.06 3.74
C ALA A 127 -12.53 -18.42 4.45
N VAL A 128 -12.84 -17.74 5.55
CA VAL A 128 -14.07 -17.94 6.34
C VAL A 128 -15.32 -17.53 5.56
N ALA A 129 -15.29 -16.40 4.86
CA ALA A 129 -16.42 -15.88 4.10
C ALA A 129 -16.76 -16.73 2.87
N TYR A 130 -15.75 -17.27 2.18
CA TYR A 130 -15.93 -18.08 0.97
C TYR A 130 -15.82 -19.59 1.20
N ASP A 131 -15.58 -20.03 2.44
CA ASP A 131 -15.26 -21.41 2.78
C ASP A 131 -14.14 -22.01 1.91
N ASN A 132 -13.10 -21.21 1.65
CA ASN A 132 -12.04 -21.54 0.69
C ASN A 132 -10.70 -21.81 1.40
N LYS A 133 -10.22 -23.05 1.27
CA LYS A 133 -8.97 -23.53 1.85
C LYS A 133 -7.72 -22.82 1.31
N ASP A 134 -7.71 -22.38 0.05
CA ASP A 134 -6.54 -21.71 -0.54
C ASP A 134 -6.25 -20.39 0.16
N PHE A 135 -7.29 -19.62 0.49
CA PHE A 135 -7.15 -18.40 1.28
C PHE A 135 -6.66 -18.70 2.70
N TYR A 136 -7.09 -19.80 3.31
CA TYR A 136 -6.60 -20.24 4.62
C TYR A 136 -5.11 -20.60 4.57
N LEU A 137 -4.66 -21.33 3.54
CA LEU A 137 -3.25 -21.67 3.34
C LEU A 137 -2.39 -20.42 3.13
N ARG A 138 -2.88 -19.44 2.36
CA ARG A 138 -2.21 -18.14 2.24
C ARG A 138 -2.10 -17.42 3.58
N ALA A 139 -3.16 -17.42 4.39
CA ALA A 139 -3.12 -16.81 5.72
C ALA A 139 -2.02 -17.44 6.60
N LYS A 140 -1.86 -18.77 6.55
CA LYS A 140 -0.76 -19.48 7.22
C LYS A 140 0.61 -19.12 6.70
N GLU A 141 0.77 -18.98 5.39
CA GLU A 141 2.03 -18.53 4.78
C GLU A 141 2.43 -17.15 5.30
N TYR A 142 1.49 -16.20 5.35
CA TYR A 142 1.73 -14.87 5.92
C TYR A 142 2.07 -14.92 7.40
N LEU A 143 1.42 -15.78 8.19
CA LEU A 143 1.75 -15.99 9.61
C LEU A 143 3.20 -16.52 9.74
N SER A 144 3.57 -17.55 8.99
CA SER A 144 4.91 -18.14 9.05
C SER A 144 6.00 -17.12 8.74
N ARG A 145 5.81 -16.31 7.69
CA ARG A 145 6.72 -15.21 7.33
C ARG A 145 6.79 -14.14 8.41
N ALA A 146 5.68 -13.85 9.10
CA ALA A 146 5.66 -12.87 10.18
C ALA A 146 6.46 -13.37 11.38
N GLU A 147 6.28 -14.64 11.76
CA GLU A 147 7.01 -15.27 12.86
C GLU A 147 8.51 -15.36 12.59
N GLU A 148 8.90 -15.71 11.37
CA GLU A 148 10.30 -15.72 10.95
C GLU A 148 10.93 -14.33 11.09
N ALA A 149 10.26 -13.30 10.54
CA ALA A 149 10.73 -11.92 10.63
C ALA A 149 10.76 -11.38 12.08
N MET A 150 9.93 -11.90 12.98
CA MET A 150 9.96 -11.60 14.41
C MET A 150 11.14 -12.24 15.15
N ARG A 151 11.69 -13.37 14.68
CA ARG A 151 12.84 -14.01 15.32
C ARG A 151 14.14 -13.23 15.11
N GLU A 152 14.24 -12.54 13.98
CA GLU A 152 15.43 -11.78 13.60
C GLU A 152 15.49 -10.37 14.22
N LYS A 153 14.38 -9.86 14.76
CA LYS A 153 14.26 -8.46 15.17
C LYS A 153 13.53 -8.32 16.51
N SER A 154 13.95 -7.35 17.33
CA SER A 154 13.13 -6.92 18.45
C SER A 154 11.87 -6.22 17.92
N VAL A 155 10.71 -6.59 18.47
CA VAL A 155 9.39 -6.17 17.99
C VAL A 155 8.60 -5.61 19.16
N SER A 156 7.81 -4.57 18.95
CA SER A 156 6.96 -4.01 20.01
C SER A 156 5.89 -5.02 20.45
N PHE A 157 5.39 -4.80 21.66
CA PHE A 157 4.30 -5.59 22.23
C PHE A 157 3.05 -5.58 21.34
N GLU A 158 2.71 -4.45 20.73
CA GLU A 158 1.57 -4.35 19.80
C GLU A 158 1.72 -5.26 18.58
N THR A 159 2.91 -5.30 17.97
CA THR A 159 3.17 -6.14 16.80
C THR A 159 3.11 -7.61 17.17
N LYS A 160 3.68 -7.97 18.31
CA LYS A 160 3.61 -9.32 18.84
C LYS A 160 2.16 -9.75 19.07
N ALA A 161 1.35 -8.89 19.71
CA ALA A 161 -0.06 -9.15 19.93
C ALA A 161 -0.85 -9.34 18.61
N LEU A 162 -0.52 -8.59 17.56
CA LEU A 162 -1.14 -8.77 16.23
C LEU A 162 -0.82 -10.14 15.63
N VAL A 163 0.43 -10.57 15.70
CA VAL A 163 0.85 -11.89 15.17
C VAL A 163 0.26 -13.03 16.01
N ASP A 164 0.28 -12.89 17.33
CA ASP A 164 -0.32 -13.88 18.23
C ASP A 164 -1.86 -13.96 18.05
N ASN A 165 -2.53 -12.85 17.77
CA ASN A 165 -3.95 -12.83 17.42
C ASN A 165 -4.22 -13.58 16.11
N LEU A 166 -3.42 -13.34 15.06
CA LEU A 166 -3.52 -14.11 13.80
C LEU A 166 -3.31 -15.60 14.05
N ARG A 167 -2.28 -15.98 14.83
CA ARG A 167 -2.02 -17.39 15.20
C ARG A 167 -3.23 -18.02 15.88
N SER A 168 -3.78 -17.34 16.89
CA SER A 168 -4.97 -17.81 17.62
C SER A 168 -6.18 -17.99 16.70
N LYS A 169 -6.40 -17.05 15.77
CA LYS A 169 -7.50 -17.15 14.81
C LYS A 169 -7.30 -18.28 13.79
N ILE A 170 -6.10 -18.47 13.27
CA ILE A 170 -5.80 -19.61 12.38
C ILE A 170 -6.07 -20.93 13.10
N GLU A 171 -5.60 -21.06 14.35
CA GLU A 171 -5.82 -22.24 15.18
C GLU A 171 -7.32 -22.52 15.41
N THR A 172 -8.11 -21.46 15.63
CA THR A 172 -9.57 -21.55 15.79
C THR A 172 -10.24 -22.17 14.56
N TYR A 173 -9.76 -21.85 13.35
CA TYR A 173 -10.35 -22.30 12.10
C TYR A 173 -9.69 -23.56 11.50
N LYS A 174 -8.67 -24.14 12.14
CA LYS A 174 -7.89 -25.25 11.58
C LYS A 174 -8.74 -26.46 11.16
N TYR A 175 -9.70 -26.83 11.99
CA TYR A 175 -10.57 -27.99 11.74
C TYR A 175 -11.55 -27.74 10.59
N ARG A 176 -11.99 -26.48 10.42
CA ARG A 176 -12.90 -26.10 9.34
C ARG A 176 -12.27 -26.33 7.97
N PHE A 177 -10.96 -26.11 7.85
CA PHE A 177 -10.22 -26.29 6.59
C PHE A 177 -9.45 -27.63 6.52
N GLY A 178 -9.78 -28.57 7.41
CA GLY A 178 -9.31 -29.95 7.36
C GLY A 178 -7.86 -30.15 7.82
N GLU A 179 -7.35 -29.28 8.70
CA GLU A 179 -6.09 -29.52 9.40
C GLU A 179 -6.34 -30.25 10.73
N ARG A 180 -5.53 -31.26 11.01
CA ARG A 180 -5.55 -32.09 12.23
C ARG A 180 -4.25 -31.90 12.99
#